data_AF-A0A0A1H5H5-F1
#
_entry.id   AF-A0A0A1H5H5-F1
#
_cell.length_a   1.000
_cell.length_b   1.000
_cell.length_c   1.000
_cell.angle_alpha   90.00
_cell.angle_beta   90.00
_cell.angle_gamma   90.00
#
_symmetry.space_group_name_H-M   'P 1'
#
loop_
_entity.id
_entity.type
_entity.pdbx_description
1 polymer ?
#
loop_
_entity_poly.entity_id
_entity_poly.type
_entity_poly.pdbx_seq_one_letter_code
_entity_poly.pdbx_strand_id
1 'polypeptide(L)' 'MYKYLVGWLGGPPLYVAERGSPRLRQRHQAFAIGDHERDAWMHCMRLALERHVSDGALREEILQALLKTASFLRNR' A
#
# COMPACT_ATOMS: atom_id res chain seq x y z
N MET A 1 -7.32 -4.81 3.15
CA MET A 1 -6.23 -4.51 2.20
C MET A 1 -6.56 -4.92 0.77
N TYR A 2 -6.91 -6.19 0.49
CA TYR A 2 -7.24 -6.70 -0.87
C TYR A 2 -8.12 -5.77 -1.72
N LYS A 3 -9.33 -5.42 -1.25
CA LYS A 3 -10.28 -4.57 -2.01
C LYS A 3 -9.71 -3.21 -2.38
N TYR A 4 -8.82 -2.67 -1.55
CA TYR A 4 -8.12 -1.41 -1.85
C TYR A 4 -7.08 -1.62 -2.97
N LEU A 5 -6.26 -2.67 -2.86
CA LEU A 5 -5.22 -2.96 -3.84
C LEU A 5 -5.77 -3.28 -5.23
N VAL A 6 -6.90 -3.99 -5.33
CA VAL A 6 -7.55 -4.28 -6.61
C VAL A 6 -7.89 -2.98 -7.36
N GLY A 7 -8.57 -2.05 -6.70
CA GLY A 7 -8.89 -0.76 -7.32
C GLY A 7 -7.66 0.11 -7.55
N TRP A 8 -6.71 0.09 -6.62
CA TRP A 8 -5.47 0.88 -6.71
C TRP A 8 -4.56 0.46 -7.85
N LEU A 9 -4.54 -0.84 -8.21
CA LEU A 9 -3.81 -1.37 -9.36
C LEU A 9 -4.59 -1.25 -10.69
N GLY A 10 -5.73 -0.53 -10.71
CA GLY A 10 -6.53 -0.30 -11.91
C GLY A 10 -7.64 -1.32 -12.18
N GLY A 11 -7.87 -2.26 -11.26
CA GLY A 11 -9.03 -3.16 -11.30
C GLY A 11 -10.33 -2.50 -10.82
N PRO A 12 -11.40 -3.29 -10.63
CA PRO A 12 -12.68 -2.77 -10.14
C PRO A 12 -12.53 -2.04 -8.78
N PRO A 13 -13.22 -0.90 -8.56
CA PRO A 13 -13.05 -0.07 -7.36
C PRO A 13 -13.80 -0.63 -6.13
N LEU A 14 -13.53 -1.89 -5.78
CA LEU A 14 -14.22 -2.64 -4.73
C LEU A 14 -14.21 -1.95 -3.36
N TYR A 15 -13.08 -1.31 -3.02
CA TYR A 15 -12.99 -0.56 -1.77
C TYR A 15 -13.92 0.64 -1.76
N VAL A 16 -13.94 1.43 -2.84
CA VAL A 16 -14.72 2.67 -2.90
C VAL A 16 -16.21 2.36 -2.88
N ALA A 17 -16.62 1.30 -3.55
CA ALA A 17 -18.01 0.84 -3.56
C ALA A 17 -18.55 0.52 -2.15
N GLU A 18 -17.71 0.00 -1.25
CA GLU A 18 -18.12 -0.44 0.09
C GLU A 18 -17.83 0.59 1.20
N ARG A 19 -16.67 1.26 1.11
CA ARG A 19 -16.12 2.10 2.18
C ARG A 19 -16.09 3.58 1.83
N GLY A 20 -16.49 3.94 0.61
CA GLY A 20 -16.40 5.29 0.07
C GLY A 20 -14.95 5.74 -0.18
N SER A 21 -14.74 7.06 -0.20
CA SER A 21 -13.42 7.66 -0.45
C SER A 21 -12.33 7.03 0.44
N PRO A 22 -11.15 6.65 -0.09
CA PRO A 22 -10.09 5.98 0.67
C PRO A 22 -9.54 6.75 1.86
N ARG A 23 -9.50 8.09 1.82
CA ARG A 23 -9.00 9.01 2.87
C ARG A 23 -7.89 8.41 3.73
N LEU A 24 -6.85 7.87 3.08
CA LEU A 24 -5.93 6.94 3.73
C LEU A 24 -5.21 7.58 4.91
N ARG A 25 -4.65 8.78 4.73
CA ARG A 25 -3.94 9.49 5.81
C ARG A 25 -4.84 9.72 7.04
N GLN A 26 -6.07 10.18 6.83
CA GLN A 26 -7.04 10.36 7.92
C GLN A 26 -7.30 9.05 8.66
N ARG A 27 -7.47 7.93 7.94
CA ARG A 27 -7.71 6.61 8.54
C ARG A 27 -6.49 6.05 9.27
N HIS A 28 -5.28 6.53 8.96
CA HIS A 28 -4.03 6.11 9.59
C HIS A 28 -3.55 7.07 10.69
N GLN A 29 -4.22 8.21 10.91
CA GLN A 29 -3.86 9.19 11.95
C GLN A 29 -3.94 8.64 13.37
N ALA A 30 -4.76 7.61 13.61
CA ALA A 30 -4.90 7.00 14.94
C ALA A 30 -3.65 6.19 15.36
N PHE A 31 -2.73 5.91 14.44
CA PHE A 31 -1.53 5.11 14.70
C PHE A 31 -0.28 5.96 14.56
N ALA A 32 0.70 5.76 15.44
CA ALA A 32 2.02 6.34 15.28
C ALA A 32 2.76 5.63 14.15
N ILE A 33 3.02 6.33 13.04
CA ILE A 33 3.71 5.77 11.88
C ILE A 33 4.92 6.65 11.58
N GLY A 34 6.10 6.19 12.01
CA GLY A 34 7.39 6.76 11.66
C GLY A 34 8.13 5.94 10.60
N ASP A 35 9.44 6.16 10.50
CA ASP A 35 10.28 5.45 9.53
C ASP A 35 10.34 3.94 9.77
N HIS A 36 10.43 3.52 11.02
CA HIS A 36 10.53 2.11 11.37
C HIS A 36 9.26 1.33 10.97
N GLU A 37 8.07 1.87 11.25
CA GLU A 37 6.80 1.23 10.88
C GLU A 37 6.61 1.20 9.36
N ARG A 38 6.99 2.27 8.66
CA ARG A 38 6.98 2.32 7.19
C ARG A 38 7.87 1.22 6.61
N ASP A 39 9.09 1.11 7.10
CA ASP A 39 10.09 0.18 6.56
C ASP A 39 9.73 -1.27 6.86
N ALA A 40 9.21 -1.56 8.05
CA ALA A 40 8.67 -2.87 8.39
C ALA A 40 7.52 -3.27 7.47
N TRP A 41 6.58 -2.34 7.21
CA TRP A 41 5.48 -2.60 6.28
C TRP A 41 5.98 -2.82 4.83
N MET A 42 6.93 -2.00 4.37
CA MET A 42 7.54 -2.16 3.04
C MET A 42 8.31 -3.49 2.90
N HIS A 43 8.96 -3.96 3.96
CA HIS A 43 9.62 -5.26 3.98
C HIS A 43 8.61 -6.40 3.77
N CYS A 44 7.47 -6.36 4.47
CA CYS A 44 6.39 -7.33 4.27
C CYS A 44 5.85 -7.31 2.82
N MET A 45 5.66 -6.11 2.23
CA MET A 45 5.19 -6.00 0.85
C MET A 45 6.20 -6.56 -0.15
N ARG A 46 7.49 -6.32 0.05
CA ARG A 46 8.56 -6.88 -0.78
C ARG A 46 8.53 -8.41 -0.79
N LEU A 47 8.51 -9.03 0.38
CA LEU A 47 8.45 -10.49 0.50
C LEU A 47 7.19 -11.08 -0.16
N ALA A 48 6.04 -10.41 -0.03
CA ALA A 48 4.81 -10.84 -0.67
C ALA A 48 4.91 -10.77 -2.21
N LEU A 49 5.46 -9.68 -2.74
CA LEU A 49 5.63 -9.50 -4.18
C LEU A 49 6.64 -10.48 -4.78
N GLU A 50 7.75 -10.74 -4.09
CA GLU A 50 8.75 -11.75 -4.50
C GLU A 50 8.16 -13.16 -4.65
N ARG A 51 7.16 -13.51 -3.83
CA ARG A 51 6.50 -14.83 -3.88
C ARG A 51 5.43 -14.96 -4.96
N HIS A 52 4.79 -13.86 -5.34
CA HIS A 52 3.55 -13.90 -6.12
C HIS A 52 3.62 -13.18 -7.47
N VAL A 53 4.65 -12.36 -7.71
CA VAL A 53 4.83 -11.63 -8.96
C VAL A 53 6.16 -12.06 -9.56
N SER A 54 6.11 -12.88 -10.61
CA SER A 54 7.31 -13.43 -11.25
C SER A 54 8.08 -12.38 -12.06
N ASP A 55 7.39 -11.37 -12.59
CA ASP A 55 8.01 -10.28 -13.34
C ASP A 55 8.74 -9.31 -12.40
N GLY A 56 10.06 -9.23 -12.56
CA GLY A 56 10.92 -8.37 -11.75
C GLY A 56 10.72 -6.86 -12.00
N ALA A 57 10.43 -6.46 -13.23
CA ALA A 57 10.18 -5.05 -13.55
C ALA A 57 8.86 -4.60 -12.93
N LEU A 58 7.81 -5.40 -13.10
CA LEU A 58 6.51 -5.14 -12.47
C LEU A 58 6.60 -5.08 -10.94
N ARG A 59 7.38 -5.98 -10.33
CA ARG A 59 7.63 -5.94 -8.88
C ARG A 59 8.21 -4.61 -8.43
N GLU A 60 9.22 -4.11 -9.14
CA GLU A 60 9.87 -2.86 -8.78
C GLU A 60 8.92 -1.67 -8.95
N GLU A 61 8.13 -1.63 -10.03
CA GLU A 61 7.12 -0.59 -10.23
C GLU A 61 6.09 -0.56 -9.08
N ILE A 62 5.56 -1.72 -8.70
CA ILE A 62 4.60 -1.83 -7.59
C ILE A 62 5.27 -1.39 -6.28
N LEU A 63 6.50 -1.81 -6.01
CA LEU A 63 7.24 -1.42 -4.81
C LEU A 63 7.45 0.09 -4.72
N GLN A 64 7.84 0.73 -5.82
CA GLN A 64 8.01 2.18 -5.87
C GLN A 64 6.69 2.92 -5.62
N ALA A 65 5.59 2.42 -6.19
CA ALA A 65 4.26 2.99 -5.98
C ALA A 65 3.77 2.80 -4.52
N LEU A 66 4.03 1.63 -3.92
CA LEU A 66 3.72 1.37 -2.51
C LEU A 66 4.57 2.23 -1.58
N LEU A 67 5.86 2.44 -1.88
CA LEU A 67 6.74 3.29 -1.08
C LEU A 67 6.26 4.73 -1.02
N LYS A 68 5.83 5.29 -2.16
CA LYS A 68 5.20 6.62 -2.21
C LYS A 68 3.97 6.69 -1.30
N THR A 69 3.12 5.67 -1.36
CA THR A 69 1.92 5.57 -0.52
C THR A 69 2.28 5.46 0.96
N ALA A 70 3.18 4.55 1.34
CA ALA A 70 3.58 4.32 2.73
C ALA A 70 4.25 5.57 3.33
N SER A 71 5.10 6.24 2.55
CA SER A 71 5.77 7.47 2.96
C SER A 71 4.79 8.62 3.22
N PHE A 72 3.70 8.70 2.44
CA PHE A 72 2.62 9.67 2.63
C PHE A 72 1.78 9.42 3.90
N LEU A 73 1.71 8.17 4.36
CA LEU A 73 0.95 7.80 5.57
C LEU A 73 1.69 8.06 6.87
N ARG A 74 3.02 8.29 6.82
CA ARG A 74 3.79 8.69 7.99
C ARG A 74 3.20 9.94 8.64
N ASN A 75 3.17 9.94 9.96
CA ASN A 75 2.64 11.02 10.77
C ASN A 75 3.48 11.33 12.01
N ARG A 76 4.67 10.71 12.09
CA ARG A 76 5.76 11.06 12.99
C ARG A 76 7.06 11.17 12.19
#